data_AF-A0A950UK90-F1
#
_entry.id   AF-A0A950UK90-F1
#
_cell.length_a   1.000
_cell.length_b   1.000
_cell.length_c   1.000
_cell.angle_alpha   90.00
_cell.angle_beta   90.00
_cell.angle_gamma   90.00
#
_symmetry.space_group_name_H-M   'P 1'
#
loop_
_entity.id
_entity.type
_entity.pdbx_description
1 polymer ?
#
loop_
_entity_poly.entity_id
_entity_poly.type
_entity_poly.pdbx_seq_one_letter_code
_entity_poly.pdbx_strand_id
1 'polypeptide(L)'
;MTHPFHPWCGREFAFVDRRLAWDEDRVSFLGEDGEVASLPAAWTDVDPVDPFVVVAAGRCPFRVQDLLAVADLIDTLRCRGAGETTP
;
A
#
# COMPACT_ATOMS: atom_id res chain seq x y z
N MET A 1 6.18 -4.13 9.63
CA MET A 1 6.14 -3.30 8.40
C MET A 1 6.93 -3.99 7.30
N THR A 2 6.26 -4.28 6.19
CA THR A 2 6.74 -5.17 5.12
C THR A 2 7.03 -4.46 3.79
N HIS A 3 6.63 -3.19 3.61
CA HIS A 3 6.83 -2.48 2.34
C HIS A 3 8.32 -2.14 2.07
N PRO A 4 8.91 -2.59 0.95
CA PRO A 4 10.37 -2.54 0.74
C PRO A 4 10.94 -1.13 0.52
N PHE A 5 10.14 -0.19 0.02
CA PHE A 5 10.60 1.17 -0.31
C PHE A 5 10.39 2.20 0.80
N HIS A 6 9.85 1.79 1.96
CA HIS A 6 9.56 2.74 3.03
C HIS A 6 10.63 2.65 4.14
N PRO A 7 11.08 3.77 4.74
CA PRO A 7 12.25 3.80 5.63
C PRO A 7 12.20 2.86 6.84
N TRP A 8 10.99 2.57 7.34
CA TRP A 8 10.77 1.62 8.44
C TRP A 8 10.63 0.15 8.01
N CYS A 9 11.10 -0.22 6.80
CA CYS A 9 11.05 -1.60 6.34
C CYS A 9 11.76 -2.53 7.33
N GLY A 10 11.11 -3.65 7.69
CA GLY A 10 11.63 -4.61 8.66
C GLY A 10 11.41 -4.21 10.13
N ARG A 11 10.80 -3.06 10.40
CA ARG A 11 10.45 -2.65 11.76
C ARG A 11 9.14 -3.32 12.22
N GLU A 12 9.14 -3.74 13.47
CA GLU A 12 7.98 -4.29 14.17
C GLU A 12 7.32 -3.23 15.04
N PHE A 13 6.00 -3.34 15.23
CA PHE A 13 5.22 -2.40 16.01
C PHE A 13 4.14 -3.15 16.81
N ALA A 14 3.73 -2.57 17.94
CA ALA A 14 2.63 -3.12 18.72
C ALA A 14 1.30 -2.80 18.03
N PHE A 15 0.58 -3.84 17.60
CA PHE A 15 -0.75 -3.73 17.00
C PHE A 15 -1.76 -3.15 18.01
N VAL A 16 -2.59 -2.21 17.56
CA VAL A 16 -3.69 -1.63 18.35
C VAL A 16 -5.03 -2.05 17.78
N ASP A 17 -5.31 -1.70 16.53
CA ASP A 17 -6.53 -2.07 15.82
C ASP A 17 -6.35 -2.12 14.29
N ARG A 18 -7.36 -2.66 13.60
CA ARG A 18 -7.52 -2.58 12.15
C ARG A 18 -8.87 -1.94 11.86
N ARG A 19 -8.90 -0.95 10.98
CA ARG A 19 -10.12 -0.23 10.62
C ARG A 19 -10.03 0.32 9.20
N LEU A 20 -11.19 0.47 8.58
CA LEU A 20 -11.34 1.29 7.39
C LEU A 20 -11.24 2.77 7.80
N ALA A 21 -10.33 3.51 7.16
CA ALA A 21 -10.20 4.94 7.31
C ALA A 21 -9.70 5.55 6.00
N TRP A 22 -10.32 6.66 5.58
CA TRP A 22 -10.03 7.32 4.30
C TRP A 22 -10.18 6.39 3.09
N ASP A 23 -11.20 5.52 3.11
CA ASP A 23 -11.45 4.51 2.07
C ASP A 23 -10.31 3.48 1.88
N GLU A 24 -9.40 3.41 2.84
CA GLU A 24 -8.30 2.46 2.87
C GLU A 24 -8.41 1.60 4.13
N ASP A 25 -8.03 0.33 4.00
CA ASP A 25 -7.89 -0.55 5.15
C ASP A 25 -6.55 -0.31 5.85
N ARG A 26 -6.60 0.02 7.13
CA ARG A 26 -5.45 0.53 7.88
C ARG A 26 -5.27 -0.20 9.20
N VAL A 27 -4.01 -0.31 9.61
CA VAL A 27 -3.58 -0.87 10.89
C VAL A 27 -3.03 0.25 11.76
N SER A 28 -3.58 0.40 12.96
CA SER A 28 -3.06 1.30 13.98
C SER A 28 -2.03 0.59 14.84
N PHE A 29 -0.99 1.31 15.23
CA PHE A 29 0.11 0.81 16.04
C PHE A 29 0.62 1.85 17.02
N LEU A 30 1.26 1.38 18.10
CA LEU A 30 1.91 2.25 19.07
C LEU A 30 3.33 2.62 18.60
N GLY A 31 3.61 3.91 18.49
CA GLY A 31 4.94 4.46 18.23
C GLY A 31 5.82 4.44 19.48
N GLU A 32 7.12 4.70 19.29
CA GLU A 32 8.10 4.72 20.39
C GLU A 32 7.82 5.81 21.44
N ASP A 33 7.23 6.92 21.03
CA ASP A 33 6.88 8.03 21.92
C ASP A 33 5.54 7.80 22.65
N GLY A 34 4.92 6.62 22.48
CA GLY A 34 3.60 6.30 23.04
C GLY A 34 2.41 6.84 22.24
N GLU A 35 2.66 7.50 21.13
CA GLU A 35 1.64 8.01 20.21
C GLU A 35 1.08 6.89 19.32
N VAL A 36 -0.22 6.97 18.99
CA VAL A 36 -0.85 6.02 18.05
C VAL A 36 -0.75 6.56 16.62
N ALA A 37 -0.14 5.77 15.75
CA ALA A 37 -0.04 6.04 14.33
C ALA A 37 -0.71 4.93 13.51
N SER A 38 -0.90 5.14 12.20
CA SER A 38 -1.49 4.12 11.33
C SER A 38 -0.76 3.98 10.00
N LEU A 39 -0.70 2.75 9.48
CA LEU A 39 -0.18 2.40 8.16
C LEU A 39 -1.27 1.69 7.35
N PRO A 40 -1.21 1.72 6.01
CA PRO A 40 -2.00 0.80 5.18
C PRO A 40 -1.77 -0.65 5.60
N ALA A 41 -2.84 -1.45 5.68
CA ALA A 41 -2.75 -2.88 6.01
C ALA A 41 -1.80 -3.62 5.04
N ALA A 42 -1.86 -3.25 3.76
CA ALA A 42 -0.99 -3.76 2.69
C ALA A 42 0.52 -3.51 2.91
N TRP A 43 0.91 -2.63 3.84
CA TRP A 43 2.32 -2.38 4.20
C TRP A 43 2.75 -3.10 5.48
N THR A 44 1.89 -3.97 6.01
CA THR A 44 2.12 -4.76 7.21
C THR A 44 2.00 -6.24 6.89
N ASP A 45 2.25 -7.07 7.89
CA ASP A 45 2.08 -8.51 7.89
C ASP A 45 0.73 -8.94 8.52
N VAL A 46 -0.22 -8.00 8.68
CA VAL A 46 -1.55 -8.29 9.22
C VAL A 46 -2.33 -9.29 8.36
N ASP A 47 -2.06 -9.30 7.06
CA ASP A 47 -2.62 -10.24 6.10
C ASP A 47 -1.57 -11.29 5.72
N PRO A 48 -1.99 -12.53 5.43
CA PRO A 48 -1.08 -13.57 4.98
C PRO A 48 -0.33 -13.14 3.72
N VAL A 49 0.96 -13.49 3.65
CA VAL A 49 1.79 -13.16 2.48
C VAL A 49 1.20 -13.80 1.24
N ASP A 50 1.00 -12.99 0.21
CA ASP A 50 0.47 -13.43 -1.06
C ASP A 50 1.38 -14.50 -1.71
N PRO A 51 0.85 -15.65 -2.19
CA PRO A 51 1.65 -16.73 -2.76
C PRO A 51 2.53 -16.33 -3.95
N PHE A 52 2.09 -15.36 -4.77
CA PHE A 52 2.89 -14.84 -5.86
C PHE A 52 4.14 -14.14 -5.32
N VAL A 53 4.02 -13.36 -4.25
CA VAL A 53 5.15 -12.67 -3.62
C VAL A 53 6.17 -13.69 -3.09
N VAL A 54 5.68 -14.78 -2.49
CA VAL A 54 6.54 -15.89 -2.03
C VAL A 54 7.32 -16.50 -3.20
N VAL A 55 6.66 -16.83 -4.31
CA VAL A 55 7.31 -17.44 -5.49
C VAL A 55 8.24 -16.46 -6.22
N ALA A 56 7.85 -15.19 -6.28
CA ALA A 56 8.66 -14.13 -6.89
C ALA A 56 10.00 -13.94 -6.17
N ALA A 57 10.03 -14.15 -4.85
CA ALA A 57 11.23 -14.05 -4.01
C ALA A 57 12.01 -12.74 -4.28
N GLY A 58 11.28 -11.61 -4.33
CA GLY A 58 11.84 -10.28 -4.57
C GLY A 58 12.22 -9.96 -6.02
N ARG A 59 12.10 -10.90 -6.96
CA ARG A 59 12.45 -10.70 -8.39
C ARG A 59 11.36 -10.00 -9.21
N CYS A 60 10.13 -10.00 -8.70
CA CYS A 60 8.96 -9.47 -9.41
C CYS A 60 8.11 -8.63 -8.44
N PRO A 61 8.29 -7.30 -8.41
CA PRO A 61 7.60 -6.43 -7.47
C PRO A 61 6.11 -6.22 -7.81
N PHE A 62 5.68 -6.52 -9.04
CA PHE A 62 4.31 -6.35 -9.50
C PHE A 62 3.86 -7.56 -10.33
N ARG A 63 2.59 -7.96 -10.19
CA ARG A 63 1.96 -8.89 -11.13
C ARG A 63 1.65 -8.17 -12.43
N VAL A 64 1.47 -8.94 -13.50
CA VAL A 64 1.02 -8.40 -14.79
C VAL A 64 -0.32 -7.65 -14.64
N GLN A 65 -1.24 -8.15 -13.81
CA GLN A 65 -2.52 -7.51 -13.55
C GLN A 65 -2.35 -6.14 -12.87
N ASP A 66 -1.40 -6.02 -11.93
CA ASP A 66 -1.13 -4.75 -11.25
C ASP A 66 -0.60 -3.71 -12.24
N LEU A 67 0.29 -4.11 -13.16
CA LEU A 67 0.81 -3.24 -14.20
C LEU A 67 -0.28 -2.78 -15.18
N LEU A 68 -1.20 -3.67 -15.54
CA LEU A 68 -2.35 -3.33 -16.38
C LEU A 68 -3.29 -2.36 -15.65
N ALA A 69 -3.59 -2.60 -14.38
CA ALA A 69 -4.41 -1.70 -13.57
C ALA A 69 -3.80 -0.30 -13.45
N VAL A 70 -2.47 -0.20 -13.30
CA VAL A 70 -1.76 1.08 -13.30
C VAL A 70 -1.85 1.76 -14.67
N ALA A 71 -1.72 1.01 -15.78
CA ALA A 71 -1.87 1.57 -17.12
C ALA A 71 -3.27 2.14 -17.34
N ASP A 72 -4.32 1.39 -16.96
CA ASP A 72 -5.71 1.81 -17.06
C ASP A 72 -5.99 3.07 -16.21
N LEU A 73 -5.41 3.14 -15.01
CA LEU A 73 -5.50 4.32 -14.14
C LEU A 73 -4.84 5.55 -14.79
N ILE A 74 -3.65 5.39 -15.36
CA ILE A 74 -2.93 6.47 -16.05
C ILE A 74 -3.75 6.98 -17.23
N ASP A 75 -4.33 6.09 -18.03
CA ASP A 75 -5.14 6.48 -19.18
C ASP A 75 -6.43 7.18 -18.75
N THR A 76 -7.06 6.74 -17.66
CA THR A 76 -8.22 7.42 -17.06
C THR A 76 -7.86 8.83 -16.61
N LEU A 77 -6.73 9.02 -15.94
CA LEU A 77 -6.27 10.33 -15.47
C LEU A 77 -5.92 11.27 -16.63
N ARG A 78 -5.31 10.75 -17.70
CA ARG A 78 -5.02 11.53 -18.92
C ARG A 78 -6.30 12.00 -19.61
N CYS A 79 -7.29 11.12 -19.74
CA CYS A 79 -8.60 11.48 -20.31
C CYS A 79 -9.32 12.53 -19.47
N ARG A 80 -9.20 12.47 -18.13
CA ARG A 80 -9.77 13.46 -17.22
C ARG A 80 -9.08 14.82 -17.32
N GLY A 81 -7.75 14.84 -17.44
CA GLY A 81 -6.97 16.07 -17.60
C GLY A 81 -7.18 16.78 -18.95
N ALA A 82 -7.56 16.05 -20.00
CA ALA A 82 -7.87 16.63 -21.31
C ALA A 82 -9.21 17.39 -21.36
N GLY A 83 -10.06 17.26 -20.33
CA GLY A 83 -11.31 18.01 -20.17
C GLY A 83 -11.17 19.32 -19.38
N GLU A 84 -10.01 19.57 -18.76
CA GLU A 84 -9.74 20.75 -17.94
C GLU A 84 -8.80 21.73 -18.67
N THR A 85 -9.11 22.00 -19.94
CA THR A 85 -8.58 23.16 -20.65
C THR A 85 -9.72 23.87 -21.37
N THR A 86 -10.33 24.85 -20.73
CA THR A 86 -11.19 25.87 -21.37
C THR A 86 -11.06 27.16 -20.52
N PRO A 87 -11.00 28.34 -21.17
CA PRO A 87 -10.19 29.51 -20.77
C PRO A 87 -10.81 30.42 -19.71
#